data_AF-A0A5J4UZY2-F1
#
_entry.id   AF-A0A5J4UZY2-F1
#
_cell.length_a   1.000
_cell.length_b   1.000
_cell.length_c   1.000
_cell.angle_alpha   90.00
_cell.angle_beta   90.00
_cell.angle_gamma   90.00
#
_symmetry.space_group_name_H-M   'P 1'
#
loop_
_entity.id
_entity.type
_entity.pdbx_description
1 polymer ?
#
loop_
_entity_poly.entity_id
_entity_poly.type
_entity_poly.pdbx_seq_one_letter_code
_entity_poly.pdbx_strand_id
1 'polypeptide(L)'
;AVLKLGFKEMVEVALGADNTSLNESAEFLAEVATGKQPLMTTSCCPAWVRAIKVHVPGLVPYISTAGSPMKYTGDLVKKRSPDSITVFIGPCTAKRTEGAGLDNIDHVLTAEELLCAFNAQEIEPSKLPKEDNPTTRLPSAESTAYCGAQNVTAAVVAAVPKATYLNQQRGEGGVATRDLQPVYISPLDKKSFKQVKIWGDKIDQIPGNLIECMNCEGGCISGPGNIISGSVAQARFKQLMKERPQFNDIEDVTVLN
;
A
#
# COMPACT_ATOMS: atom_id res chain seq x y z
N ALA A 1 12.39 -0.34 20.53
CA ALA A 1 11.78 0.96 20.93
C ALA A 1 10.31 0.82 21.29
N VAL A 2 9.43 0.40 20.37
CA VAL A 2 7.99 0.25 20.64
C VAL A 2 7.68 -0.74 21.77
N LEU A 3 8.49 -1.78 21.95
CA LEU A 3 8.37 -2.69 23.10
C LEU A 3 8.57 -1.98 24.44
N LYS A 4 9.55 -1.05 24.52
CA LYS A 4 9.77 -0.22 25.70
C LYS A 4 8.62 0.77 25.96
N LEU A 5 7.92 1.18 24.90
CA LEU A 5 6.73 2.03 25.00
C LEU A 5 5.49 1.25 25.49
N GLY A 6 5.57 -0.08 25.60
CA GLY A 6 4.50 -0.95 26.10
C GLY A 6 3.78 -1.77 25.03
N PHE A 7 4.16 -1.65 23.75
CA PHE A 7 3.62 -2.54 22.71
C PHE A 7 4.14 -3.97 22.91
N LYS A 8 3.29 -4.97 22.66
CA LYS A 8 3.69 -6.38 22.75
C LYS A 8 4.49 -6.85 21.53
N GLU A 9 4.20 -6.28 20.37
CA GLU A 9 4.74 -6.73 19.08
C GLU A 9 4.71 -5.59 18.05
N MET A 10 5.54 -5.70 17.01
CA MET A 10 5.47 -4.88 15.80
C MET A 10 5.20 -5.80 14.61
N VAL A 11 4.36 -5.37 13.66
CA VAL A 11 4.20 -6.07 12.37
C VAL A 11 4.43 -5.05 11.25
N GLU A 12 5.33 -5.37 10.33
CA GLU A 12 5.63 -4.48 9.21
C GLU A 12 4.43 -4.38 8.26
N VAL A 13 3.98 -3.15 7.99
CA VAL A 13 2.85 -2.89 7.07
C VAL A 13 3.17 -3.35 5.64
N ALA A 14 4.45 -3.44 5.29
CA ALA A 14 4.90 -3.97 4.00
C ALA A 14 4.48 -5.45 3.79
N LEU A 15 4.19 -6.21 4.85
CA LEU A 15 3.59 -7.54 4.72
C LEU A 15 2.17 -7.45 4.15
N GLY A 16 1.37 -6.48 4.59
CA GLY A 16 0.06 -6.21 4.01
C GLY A 16 0.16 -5.64 2.59
N ALA A 17 1.26 -4.96 2.26
CA ALA A 17 1.53 -4.54 0.89
C ALA A 17 1.79 -5.74 -0.04
N ASP A 18 2.45 -6.81 0.42
CA ASP A 18 2.56 -8.04 -0.39
C ASP A 18 1.18 -8.59 -0.78
N ASN A 19 0.26 -8.58 0.19
CA ASN A 19 -1.13 -9.01 0.00
C ASN A 19 -1.89 -8.06 -0.94
N THR A 20 -1.68 -6.75 -0.81
CA THR A 20 -2.29 -5.73 -1.67
C THR A 20 -1.84 -5.94 -3.11
N SER A 21 -0.54 -6.05 -3.33
CA SER A 21 0.04 -6.26 -4.66
C SER A 21 -0.44 -7.55 -5.31
N LEU A 22 -0.55 -8.65 -4.56
CA LEU A 22 -1.09 -9.90 -5.10
C LEU A 22 -2.54 -9.74 -5.54
N ASN A 23 -3.39 -9.11 -4.72
CA ASN A 23 -4.80 -8.92 -5.02
C ASN A 23 -5.03 -7.92 -6.16
N GLU A 24 -4.35 -6.76 -6.16
CA GLU A 24 -4.43 -5.79 -7.26
C GLU A 24 -3.92 -6.42 -8.57
N SER A 25 -2.86 -7.23 -8.52
CA SER A 25 -2.35 -7.94 -9.70
C SER A 25 -3.34 -8.98 -10.23
N ALA A 26 -3.95 -9.77 -9.34
CA ALA A 26 -4.97 -10.76 -9.69
C ALA A 26 -6.22 -10.12 -10.31
N GLU A 27 -6.71 -9.02 -9.71
CA GLU A 27 -7.84 -8.23 -10.21
C GLU A 27 -7.53 -7.60 -11.57
N PHE A 28 -6.34 -7.00 -11.73
CA PHE A 28 -5.90 -6.44 -13.00
C PHE A 28 -5.91 -7.51 -14.11
N LEU A 29 -5.36 -8.69 -13.83
CA LEU A 29 -5.34 -9.79 -14.78
C LEU A 29 -6.77 -10.27 -15.10
N ALA A 30 -7.62 -10.45 -14.09
CA ALA A 30 -8.96 -11.00 -14.25
C ALA A 30 -9.92 -10.06 -14.99
N GLU A 31 -9.73 -8.74 -14.84
CA GLU A 31 -10.68 -7.74 -15.31
C GLU A 31 -10.11 -6.86 -16.44
N VAL A 32 -8.90 -6.32 -16.29
CA VAL A 32 -8.31 -5.44 -17.33
C VAL A 32 -7.71 -6.26 -18.46
N ALA A 33 -6.86 -7.24 -18.12
CA ALA A 33 -6.14 -8.02 -19.15
C ALA A 33 -7.06 -8.95 -19.95
N THR A 34 -8.26 -9.28 -19.43
CA THR A 34 -9.29 -10.00 -20.17
C THR A 34 -10.20 -9.09 -21.01
N GLY A 35 -10.06 -7.77 -20.88
CA GLY A 35 -10.87 -6.78 -21.59
C GLY A 35 -12.28 -6.56 -21.02
N LYS A 36 -12.58 -7.06 -19.81
CA LYS A 36 -13.87 -6.80 -19.14
C LYS A 36 -14.00 -5.36 -18.68
N GLN A 37 -12.88 -4.74 -18.27
CA GLN A 37 -12.81 -3.32 -17.94
C GLN A 37 -11.66 -2.64 -18.70
N PRO A 38 -11.80 -1.36 -19.10
CA PRO A 38 -10.78 -0.65 -19.87
C PRO A 38 -9.53 -0.31 -19.06
N LEU A 39 -9.66 -0.15 -17.75
CA LEU A 39 -8.58 0.23 -16.85
C LEU A 39 -8.90 -0.15 -15.40
N MET A 40 -7.88 -0.04 -14.56
CA MET A 40 -7.99 -0.07 -13.10
C MET A 40 -7.21 1.09 -12.48
N THR A 41 -7.60 1.52 -11.28
CA THR A 41 -6.84 2.48 -10.46
C THR A 41 -6.48 1.82 -9.13
N THR A 42 -5.30 2.11 -8.61
CA THR A 42 -4.84 1.58 -7.30
C THR A 42 -5.73 2.11 -6.16
N SER A 43 -5.94 1.30 -5.11
CA SER A 43 -6.85 1.65 -4.00
C SER A 43 -6.13 2.07 -2.70
N CYS A 44 -4.81 1.90 -2.62
CA CYS A 44 -4.09 1.97 -1.35
C CYS A 44 -3.96 3.38 -0.72
N CYS A 45 -4.13 4.44 -1.51
CA CYS A 45 -4.07 5.84 -1.04
C CYS A 45 -5.48 6.34 -0.66
N PRO A 46 -5.81 6.50 0.64
CA PRO A 46 -7.16 6.89 1.04
C PRO A 46 -7.57 8.29 0.59
N ALA A 47 -6.60 9.20 0.45
CA ALA A 47 -6.85 10.54 -0.08
C ALA A 47 -7.26 10.50 -1.56
N TRP A 48 -6.63 9.65 -2.37
CA TRP A 48 -6.99 9.40 -3.76
C TRP A 48 -8.39 8.80 -3.88
N VAL A 49 -8.64 7.70 -3.16
CA VAL A 49 -9.95 7.02 -3.15
C VAL A 49 -11.06 7.98 -2.76
N ARG A 50 -10.86 8.80 -1.73
CA ARG A 50 -11.85 9.80 -1.31
C ARG A 50 -12.04 10.89 -2.37
N ALA A 51 -10.96 11.39 -2.97
CA ALA A 51 -11.04 12.42 -4.00
C ALA A 51 -11.85 11.94 -5.21
N ILE A 52 -11.64 10.71 -5.69
CA ILE A 52 -12.44 10.13 -6.77
C ILE A 52 -13.89 9.97 -6.35
N LYS A 53 -14.16 9.32 -5.21
CA LYS A 53 -15.54 9.05 -4.74
C LYS A 53 -16.39 10.31 -4.63
N VAL A 54 -15.79 11.43 -4.24
CA VAL A 54 -16.50 12.71 -4.06
C VAL A 54 -16.58 13.52 -5.35
N HIS A 55 -15.52 13.55 -6.15
CA HIS A 55 -15.37 14.56 -7.21
C HIS A 55 -15.26 14.00 -8.63
N VAL A 56 -15.03 12.70 -8.79
CA VAL A 56 -14.79 12.06 -10.09
C VAL A 56 -15.56 10.72 -10.15
N PRO A 57 -16.90 10.73 -10.02
CA PRO A 57 -17.70 9.51 -9.89
C PRO A 57 -17.50 8.53 -11.06
N GLY A 58 -17.19 9.02 -12.27
CA GLY A 58 -16.92 8.16 -13.43
C GLY A 58 -15.69 7.24 -13.29
N LEU A 59 -14.76 7.54 -12.38
CA LEU A 59 -13.63 6.66 -12.07
C LEU A 59 -13.89 5.68 -10.92
N VAL A 60 -15.00 5.84 -10.18
CA VAL A 60 -15.32 4.99 -9.02
C VAL A 60 -15.40 3.50 -9.36
N PRO A 61 -16.02 3.08 -10.48
CA PRO A 61 -16.11 1.65 -10.83
C PRO A 61 -14.75 0.99 -11.09
N TYR A 62 -13.70 1.78 -11.37
CA TYR A 62 -12.37 1.29 -11.70
C TYR A 62 -11.40 1.36 -10.51
N ILE A 63 -11.86 1.71 -9.31
CA ILE A 63 -11.02 1.62 -8.11
C ILE A 63 -10.86 0.14 -7.78
N SER A 64 -9.60 -0.32 -7.66
CA SER A 64 -9.31 -1.68 -7.23
C SER A 64 -10.07 -2.04 -5.96
N THR A 65 -10.60 -3.25 -5.92
CA THR A 65 -11.31 -3.81 -4.77
C THR A 65 -10.36 -4.34 -3.70
N ALA A 66 -9.06 -4.43 -3.99
CA ALA A 66 -8.05 -4.84 -3.02
C ALA A 66 -8.04 -3.93 -1.78
N GLY A 67 -7.87 -4.54 -0.61
CA GLY A 67 -7.64 -3.82 0.63
C GLY A 67 -6.29 -3.10 0.63
N SER A 68 -6.16 -2.02 1.40
CA SER A 68 -4.86 -1.35 1.52
C SER A 68 -3.87 -2.17 2.36
N PRO A 69 -2.57 -1.85 2.30
CA PRO A 69 -1.57 -2.51 3.15
C PRO A 69 -1.91 -2.46 4.65
N MET A 70 -2.51 -1.36 5.10
CA MET A 70 -2.95 -1.22 6.50
C MET A 70 -4.05 -2.23 6.83
N LYS A 71 -5.08 -2.36 5.98
CA LYS A 71 -6.17 -3.33 6.18
C LYS A 71 -5.61 -4.74 6.25
N TYR A 72 -4.84 -5.16 5.25
CA TYR A 72 -4.34 -6.54 5.21
C TYR A 72 -3.37 -6.85 6.34
N THR A 73 -2.55 -5.89 6.78
CA THR A 73 -1.74 -6.07 8.00
C THR A 73 -2.63 -6.21 9.25
N GLY A 74 -3.72 -5.46 9.36
CA GLY A 74 -4.72 -5.66 10.41
C GLY A 74 -5.31 -7.07 10.40
N ASP A 75 -5.68 -7.58 9.22
CA ASP A 75 -6.20 -8.95 9.04
C ASP A 75 -5.19 -10.01 9.49
N LEU A 76 -3.91 -9.85 9.12
CA LEU A 76 -2.82 -10.73 9.58
C LEU A 76 -2.71 -10.76 11.11
N VAL A 77 -2.78 -9.59 11.74
CA VAL A 77 -2.66 -9.48 13.20
C VAL A 77 -3.88 -10.10 13.89
N LYS A 78 -5.10 -9.75 13.46
CA LYS A 78 -6.35 -10.27 14.07
C LYS A 78 -6.49 -11.78 13.85
N LYS A 79 -6.01 -12.34 12.73
CA LYS A 79 -6.00 -13.79 12.51
C LYS A 79 -5.12 -14.53 13.52
N ARG A 80 -3.96 -13.97 13.90
CA ARG A 80 -3.04 -14.57 14.87
C ARG A 80 -3.44 -14.29 16.32
N SER A 81 -4.00 -13.10 16.56
CA SER A 81 -4.37 -12.60 17.88
C SER A 81 -5.70 -11.84 17.81
N PRO A 82 -6.85 -12.54 17.83
CA PRO A 82 -8.17 -11.93 17.64
C PRO A 82 -8.49 -10.78 18.61
N ASP A 83 -8.09 -10.94 19.89
CA ASP A 83 -8.36 -9.95 20.94
C ASP A 83 -7.30 -8.84 21.04
N SER A 84 -6.35 -8.78 20.10
CA SER A 84 -5.30 -7.75 20.13
C SER A 84 -5.88 -6.37 19.84
N ILE A 85 -5.34 -5.34 20.49
CA ILE A 85 -5.57 -3.94 20.10
C ILE A 85 -4.55 -3.60 19.01
N THR A 86 -5.01 -3.24 17.82
CA THR A 86 -4.17 -2.93 16.67
C THR A 86 -3.97 -1.42 16.52
N VAL A 87 -2.71 -1.00 16.44
CA VAL A 87 -2.34 0.41 16.23
C VAL A 87 -1.52 0.52 14.96
N PHE A 88 -2.11 1.09 13.92
CA PHE A 88 -1.37 1.43 12.71
C PHE A 88 -0.52 2.68 12.97
N ILE A 89 0.74 2.65 12.54
CA ILE A 89 1.66 3.78 12.63
C ILE A 89 2.19 4.06 11.23
N GLY A 90 2.00 5.28 10.73
CA GLY A 90 2.43 5.63 9.38
C GLY A 90 2.51 7.13 9.09
N PRO A 91 2.85 7.51 7.86
CA PRO A 91 3.13 8.90 7.50
C PRO A 91 1.90 9.70 7.06
N CYS A 92 0.69 9.16 7.23
CA CYS A 92 -0.52 9.68 6.59
C CYS A 92 -1.66 9.92 7.58
N THR A 93 -2.17 11.16 7.60
CA THR A 93 -3.34 11.52 8.40
C THR A 93 -4.65 10.97 7.82
N ALA A 94 -4.75 10.84 6.50
CA ALA A 94 -5.95 10.28 5.84
C ALA A 94 -6.18 8.79 6.18
N LYS A 95 -5.16 8.07 6.65
CA LYS A 95 -5.30 6.70 7.15
C LYS A 95 -6.20 6.62 8.39
N ARG A 96 -6.38 7.71 9.16
CA ARG A 96 -7.34 7.75 10.29
C ARG A 96 -8.78 7.50 9.83
N THR A 97 -9.19 8.17 8.75
CA THR A 97 -10.55 8.01 8.20
C THR A 97 -10.73 6.61 7.63
N GLU A 98 -9.71 6.05 6.99
CA GLU A 98 -9.76 4.67 6.52
C GLU A 98 -9.84 3.68 7.68
N GLY A 99 -8.95 3.80 8.69
CA GLY A 99 -8.92 2.91 9.85
C GLY A 99 -10.21 2.96 10.67
N ALA A 100 -10.81 4.14 10.83
CA ALA A 100 -12.11 4.28 11.51
C ALA A 100 -13.26 3.53 10.83
N GLY A 101 -13.12 3.16 9.55
CA GLY A 101 -14.07 2.34 8.81
C GLY A 101 -13.74 0.86 8.77
N LEU A 102 -12.73 0.40 9.51
CA LEU A 102 -12.27 -0.98 9.54
C LEU A 102 -12.37 -1.57 10.95
N ASP A 103 -12.88 -2.80 11.06
CA ASP A 103 -12.99 -3.50 12.34
C ASP A 103 -11.65 -4.08 12.85
N ASN A 104 -10.64 -4.11 11.97
CA ASN A 104 -9.34 -4.72 12.26
C ASN A 104 -8.24 -3.71 12.61
N ILE A 105 -8.56 -2.41 12.68
CA ILE A 105 -7.65 -1.31 13.06
C ILE A 105 -8.30 -0.48 14.18
N ASP A 106 -7.80 -0.65 15.42
CA ASP A 106 -8.36 0.05 16.58
C ASP A 106 -7.89 1.52 16.66
N HIS A 107 -6.62 1.77 16.33
CA HIS A 107 -6.02 3.12 16.39
C HIS A 107 -5.09 3.40 15.21
N VAL A 108 -4.96 4.69 14.87
CA VAL A 108 -4.04 5.20 13.86
C VAL A 108 -3.21 6.32 14.45
N LEU A 109 -1.89 6.17 14.42
CA LEU A 109 -0.92 7.18 14.83
C LEU A 109 -0.04 7.59 13.64
N THR A 110 0.41 8.85 13.65
CA THR A 110 1.47 9.30 12.75
C THR A 110 2.85 8.95 13.30
N ALA A 111 3.88 8.96 12.45
CA ALA A 111 5.26 8.80 12.93
C ALA A 111 5.68 9.94 13.86
N GLU A 112 5.13 11.15 13.66
CA GLU A 112 5.29 12.30 14.56
C GLU A 112 4.70 12.04 15.94
N GLU A 113 3.47 11.52 16.04
CA GLU A 113 2.85 11.19 17.32
C GLU A 113 3.60 10.07 18.06
N LEU A 114 4.11 9.07 17.32
CA LEU A 114 4.97 8.05 17.91
C LEU A 114 6.26 8.67 18.48
N LEU A 115 6.86 9.63 17.78
CA LEU A 115 8.04 10.35 18.26
C LEU A 115 7.73 11.15 19.54
N CYS A 116 6.56 11.80 19.61
CA CYS A 116 6.11 12.45 20.84
C CYS A 116 6.00 11.47 22.02
N ALA A 117 5.45 10.28 21.78
CA ALA A 117 5.32 9.24 22.81
C ALA A 117 6.69 8.73 23.28
N PHE A 118 7.65 8.55 22.36
CA PHE A 118 9.03 8.21 22.72
C PHE A 118 9.69 9.30 23.56
N ASN A 119 9.56 10.57 23.16
CA ASN A 119 10.13 11.70 23.92
C ASN A 119 9.53 11.79 25.33
N ALA A 120 8.22 11.61 25.48
CA ALA A 120 7.54 11.65 26.77
C ALA A 120 7.98 10.53 27.72
N GLN A 121 8.44 9.39 27.18
CA GLN A 121 8.95 8.25 27.94
C GLN A 121 10.49 8.20 27.99
N GLU A 122 11.16 9.26 27.52
CA GLU A 122 12.63 9.34 27.42
C GLU A 122 13.25 8.14 26.67
N ILE A 123 12.53 7.60 25.70
CA ILE A 123 12.98 6.51 24.83
C ILE A 123 13.69 7.13 23.62
N GLU A 124 14.97 6.82 23.44
CA GLU A 124 15.72 7.23 22.25
C GLU A 124 15.98 6.02 21.34
N PRO A 125 15.20 5.82 20.25
CA PRO A 125 15.32 4.63 19.40
C PRO A 125 16.71 4.41 18.82
N SER A 126 17.45 5.48 18.50
CA SER A 126 18.81 5.42 17.94
C SER A 126 19.86 4.85 18.89
N LYS A 127 19.60 4.83 20.20
CA LYS A 127 20.51 4.26 21.22
C LYS A 127 20.17 2.83 21.61
N LEU A 128 19.08 2.26 21.07
CA LEU A 128 18.68 0.89 21.36
C LEU A 128 19.35 -0.06 20.36
N PRO A 129 19.67 -1.30 20.77
CA PRO A 129 20.15 -2.32 19.84
C PRO A 129 19.10 -2.61 18.76
N LYS A 130 19.55 -2.97 17.55
CA LYS A 130 18.68 -3.55 16.53
C LYS A 130 18.26 -4.93 17.02
N GLU A 131 16.97 -5.17 17.09
CA GLU A 131 16.38 -6.47 17.38
C GLU A 131 15.65 -6.92 16.13
N ASP A 132 15.87 -8.17 15.72
CA ASP A 132 15.06 -8.77 14.68
C ASP A 132 13.64 -9.00 15.20
N ASN A 133 12.67 -8.99 14.28
CA ASN A 133 11.29 -9.28 14.62
C ASN A 133 11.00 -10.76 14.35
N PRO A 134 11.01 -11.65 15.36
CA PRO A 134 10.93 -13.09 15.14
C PRO A 134 9.52 -13.58 14.79
N THR A 135 8.51 -12.72 14.90
CA THR A 135 7.10 -13.12 14.83
C THR A 135 6.51 -13.10 13.43
N THR A 136 7.24 -12.54 12.46
CA THR A 136 6.82 -12.41 11.07
C THR A 136 8.00 -12.62 10.13
N ARG A 137 7.73 -13.18 8.94
CA ARG A 137 8.71 -13.15 7.85
C ARG A 137 9.07 -11.71 7.46
N LEU A 138 10.14 -11.56 6.68
CA LEU A 138 10.43 -10.29 6.02
C LEU A 138 9.44 -10.04 4.86
N PRO A 139 8.98 -8.79 4.67
CA PRO A 139 8.25 -8.38 3.46
C PRO A 139 9.15 -8.45 2.22
N SER A 140 8.55 -8.46 1.03
CA SER A 140 9.32 -8.35 -0.21
C SER A 140 10.03 -7.01 -0.35
N ALA A 141 11.08 -6.99 -1.20
CA ALA A 141 11.77 -5.77 -1.57
C ALA A 141 10.81 -4.75 -2.21
N GLU A 142 9.93 -5.20 -3.10
CA GLU A 142 8.96 -4.39 -3.82
C GLU A 142 7.93 -3.76 -2.88
N SER A 143 7.39 -4.55 -1.95
CA SER A 143 6.46 -4.07 -0.92
C SER A 143 7.12 -3.20 0.15
N THR A 144 8.41 -3.37 0.40
CA THR A 144 9.19 -2.45 1.25
C THR A 144 9.30 -1.07 0.60
N ALA A 145 9.37 -1.03 -0.74
CA ALA A 145 9.44 0.21 -1.52
C ALA A 145 8.07 0.86 -1.78
N TYR A 146 6.96 0.18 -1.44
CA TYR A 146 5.57 0.56 -1.76
C TYR A 146 5.18 1.99 -1.38
N CYS A 147 5.88 2.59 -0.41
CA CYS A 147 5.66 3.97 0.03
C CYS A 147 6.11 5.04 -0.99
N GLY A 148 6.91 4.69 -1.99
CA GLY A 148 7.32 5.59 -3.06
C GLY A 148 6.36 5.59 -4.24
N ALA A 149 6.20 6.72 -4.91
CA ALA A 149 5.46 6.79 -6.16
C ALA A 149 6.09 5.84 -7.21
N GLN A 150 5.25 5.25 -8.04
CA GLN A 150 5.54 4.21 -9.05
C GLN A 150 5.85 2.83 -8.45
N ASN A 151 6.09 2.73 -7.14
CA ASN A 151 6.48 1.46 -6.53
C ASN A 151 5.26 0.57 -6.21
N VAL A 152 4.05 1.12 -6.17
CA VAL A 152 2.83 0.30 -6.09
C VAL A 152 2.67 -0.51 -7.36
N THR A 153 2.75 0.15 -8.51
CA THR A 153 2.74 -0.51 -9.82
C THR A 153 3.88 -1.50 -9.94
N ALA A 154 5.10 -1.14 -9.50
CA ALA A 154 6.23 -2.07 -9.53
C ALA A 154 5.94 -3.35 -8.72
N ALA A 155 5.32 -3.24 -7.55
CA ALA A 155 4.94 -4.38 -6.72
C ALA A 155 3.78 -5.20 -7.35
N VAL A 156 2.78 -4.53 -7.94
CA VAL A 156 1.71 -5.19 -8.73
C VAL A 156 2.28 -5.99 -9.90
N VAL A 157 3.25 -5.42 -10.62
CA VAL A 157 3.96 -6.10 -11.72
C VAL A 157 4.79 -7.28 -11.22
N ALA A 158 5.49 -7.11 -10.09
CA ALA A 158 6.29 -8.20 -9.51
C ALA A 158 5.42 -9.39 -9.07
N ALA A 159 4.17 -9.13 -8.66
CA ALA A 159 3.21 -10.15 -8.22
C ALA A 159 2.56 -10.96 -9.36
N VAL A 160 2.73 -10.55 -10.62
CA VAL A 160 2.05 -11.14 -11.79
C VAL A 160 2.22 -12.65 -11.92
N PRO A 161 3.41 -13.25 -11.72
CA PRO A 161 3.56 -14.70 -11.84
C PRO A 161 2.66 -15.46 -10.84
N LYS A 162 2.62 -14.99 -9.59
CA LYS A 162 1.77 -15.58 -8.53
C LYS A 162 0.30 -15.28 -8.74
N ALA A 163 -0.04 -14.06 -9.16
CA ALA A 163 -1.41 -13.69 -9.51
C ALA A 163 -1.96 -14.51 -10.67
N THR A 164 -1.13 -14.79 -11.69
CA THR A 164 -1.51 -15.65 -12.82
C THR A 164 -1.81 -17.08 -12.33
N TYR A 165 -0.97 -17.64 -11.48
CA TYR A 165 -1.19 -18.95 -10.88
C TYR A 165 -2.48 -18.99 -10.04
N LEU A 166 -2.71 -17.96 -9.23
CA LEU A 166 -3.92 -17.82 -8.43
C LEU A 166 -5.19 -17.77 -9.29
N ASN A 167 -5.21 -16.96 -10.35
CA ASN A 167 -6.35 -16.85 -11.25
C ASN A 167 -6.64 -18.18 -11.95
N GLN A 168 -5.60 -18.91 -12.37
CA GLN A 168 -5.76 -20.26 -12.94
C GLN A 168 -6.46 -21.22 -11.97
N GLN A 169 -6.10 -21.19 -10.68
CA GLN A 169 -6.78 -22.00 -9.65
C GLN A 169 -8.25 -21.60 -9.44
N ARG A 170 -8.58 -20.32 -9.61
CA ARG A 170 -9.94 -19.77 -9.49
C ARG A 170 -10.79 -19.96 -10.75
N GLY A 171 -10.21 -20.41 -11.85
CA GLY A 171 -10.87 -20.40 -13.16
C GLY A 171 -11.06 -18.98 -13.73
N GLU A 172 -10.29 -18.02 -13.23
CA GLU A 172 -10.25 -16.64 -13.71
C GLU A 172 -9.20 -16.49 -14.82
N GLY A 173 -9.41 -15.52 -15.71
CA GLY A 173 -8.54 -15.26 -16.85
C GLY A 173 -7.42 -14.26 -16.57
N GLY A 174 -6.68 -13.95 -17.63
CA GLY A 174 -5.56 -13.00 -17.62
C GLY A 174 -4.21 -13.69 -17.46
N VAL A 175 -3.35 -13.54 -18.46
CA VAL A 175 -1.97 -14.05 -18.42
C VAL A 175 -1.04 -12.93 -18.87
N ALA A 176 0.06 -12.74 -18.13
CA ALA A 176 1.15 -11.81 -18.42
C ALA A 176 0.76 -10.31 -18.59
N THR A 177 1.56 -9.41 -18.03
CA THR A 177 1.34 -7.95 -18.09
C THR A 177 1.93 -7.27 -19.31
N ARG A 178 2.08 -7.97 -20.44
CA ARG A 178 2.71 -7.38 -21.64
C ARG A 178 2.02 -6.10 -22.12
N ASP A 179 0.74 -5.95 -21.80
CA ASP A 179 -0.07 -4.79 -22.16
C ASP A 179 -0.30 -3.81 -20.99
N LEU A 180 0.34 -3.98 -19.83
CA LEU A 180 0.20 -3.04 -18.71
C LEU A 180 0.90 -1.71 -19.06
N GLN A 181 0.11 -0.65 -19.18
CA GLN A 181 0.53 0.71 -19.49
C GLN A 181 0.14 1.61 -18.32
N PRO A 182 1.07 1.85 -17.37
CA PRO A 182 0.74 2.57 -16.16
C PRO A 182 0.73 4.09 -16.39
N VAL A 183 -0.17 4.76 -15.69
CA VAL A 183 -0.30 6.21 -15.63
C VAL A 183 -0.06 6.64 -14.20
N TYR A 184 0.96 7.47 -13.99
CA TYR A 184 1.39 7.88 -12.65
C TYR A 184 0.91 9.28 -12.30
N ILE A 185 0.33 9.42 -11.11
CA ILE A 185 -0.07 10.71 -10.54
C ILE A 185 0.59 10.86 -9.17
N SER A 186 1.55 11.78 -9.07
CA SER A 186 2.23 12.10 -7.82
C SER A 186 2.90 13.48 -7.92
N PRO A 187 2.42 14.51 -7.19
CA PRO A 187 1.25 14.52 -6.33
C PRO A 187 -0.09 14.62 -7.09
N LEU A 188 -1.19 14.46 -6.34
CA LEU A 188 -2.52 14.88 -6.79
C LEU A 188 -2.71 16.38 -6.49
N ASP A 189 -2.15 17.24 -7.34
CA ASP A 189 -2.25 18.70 -7.24
C ASP A 189 -3.40 19.26 -8.10
N LYS A 190 -3.53 20.59 -8.15
CA LYS A 190 -4.58 21.26 -8.94
C LYS A 190 -4.53 20.89 -10.43
N LYS A 191 -3.34 20.73 -11.01
CA LYS A 191 -3.15 20.45 -12.43
C LYS A 191 -3.48 18.99 -12.73
N SER A 192 -2.90 18.05 -11.97
CA SER A 192 -3.17 16.62 -12.17
C SER A 192 -4.62 16.30 -11.84
N PHE A 193 -5.21 16.90 -10.81
CA PHE A 193 -6.62 16.69 -10.49
C PHE A 193 -7.57 17.21 -11.56
N LYS A 194 -7.26 18.34 -12.22
CA LYS A 194 -8.04 18.80 -13.39
C LYS A 194 -8.03 17.75 -14.51
N GLN A 195 -6.88 17.11 -14.75
CA GLN A 195 -6.78 16.04 -15.73
C GLN A 195 -7.60 14.80 -15.32
N VAL A 196 -7.55 14.41 -14.05
CA VAL A 196 -8.35 13.30 -13.51
C VAL A 196 -9.86 13.55 -13.69
N LYS A 197 -10.32 14.79 -13.47
CA LYS A 197 -11.74 15.14 -13.73
C LYS A 197 -12.13 14.91 -15.20
N ILE A 198 -11.28 15.35 -16.13
CA ILE A 198 -11.51 15.13 -17.57
C ILE A 198 -11.57 13.64 -17.88
N TRP A 199 -10.66 12.85 -17.29
CA TRP A 199 -10.65 11.39 -17.44
C TRP A 199 -11.89 10.71 -16.88
N GLY A 200 -12.46 11.22 -15.79
CA GLY A 200 -13.73 10.71 -15.25
C GLY A 200 -14.89 10.81 -16.23
N ASP A 201 -14.89 11.82 -17.11
CA ASP A 201 -15.92 11.98 -18.14
C ASP A 201 -15.54 11.30 -19.48
N LYS A 202 -14.25 10.98 -19.67
CA LYS A 202 -13.66 10.51 -20.94
C LYS A 202 -12.64 9.40 -20.71
N ILE A 203 -13.14 8.25 -20.26
CA ILE A 203 -12.33 7.08 -19.89
C ILE A 203 -11.47 6.59 -21.06
N ASP A 204 -11.99 6.67 -22.28
CA ASP A 204 -11.32 6.32 -23.53
C ASP A 204 -10.10 7.21 -23.85
N GLN A 205 -9.95 8.35 -23.19
CA GLN A 205 -8.83 9.28 -23.38
C GLN A 205 -7.70 9.09 -22.35
N ILE A 206 -7.80 8.10 -21.49
CA ILE A 206 -6.75 7.78 -20.52
C ILE A 206 -5.63 7.05 -21.27
N PRO A 207 -4.37 7.50 -21.19
CA PRO A 207 -3.28 6.99 -22.02
C PRO A 207 -2.73 5.62 -21.57
N GLY A 208 -3.43 4.92 -20.68
CA GLY A 208 -2.99 3.66 -20.10
C GLY A 208 -4.13 2.96 -19.35
N ASN A 209 -3.83 1.80 -18.78
CA ASN A 209 -4.82 0.89 -18.22
C ASN A 209 -4.62 0.58 -16.73
N LEU A 210 -3.57 1.13 -16.10
CA LEU A 210 -3.40 1.14 -14.65
C LEU A 210 -3.06 2.54 -14.16
N ILE A 211 -3.95 3.18 -13.40
CA ILE A 211 -3.66 4.48 -12.79
C ILE A 211 -3.15 4.25 -11.37
N GLU A 212 -1.88 4.57 -11.14
CA GLU A 212 -1.35 4.70 -9.79
C GLU A 212 -1.39 6.17 -9.37
N CYS A 213 -2.11 6.45 -8.28
CA CYS A 213 -2.14 7.78 -7.70
C CYS A 213 -1.67 7.79 -6.25
N MET A 214 -0.65 8.60 -6.01
CA MET A 214 -0.22 9.03 -4.69
C MET A 214 -0.57 10.51 -4.51
N ASN A 215 -1.40 10.81 -3.51
CA ASN A 215 -1.79 12.20 -3.25
C ASN A 215 -0.58 13.09 -2.90
N CYS A 216 0.40 12.54 -2.18
CA CYS A 216 1.60 13.25 -1.73
C CYS A 216 2.74 13.16 -2.76
N GLU A 217 3.58 14.20 -2.81
CA GLU A 217 4.70 14.28 -3.76
C GLU A 217 5.73 13.18 -3.52
N GLY A 218 5.99 12.37 -4.54
CA GLY A 218 6.91 11.23 -4.45
C GLY A 218 6.36 10.05 -3.67
N GLY A 219 5.10 10.09 -3.22
CA GLY A 219 4.47 9.01 -2.45
C GLY A 219 4.29 9.31 -0.97
N CYS A 220 3.96 8.26 -0.21
CA CYS A 220 3.81 8.31 1.25
C CYS A 220 5.09 8.75 1.98
N ILE A 221 6.26 8.64 1.34
CA ILE A 221 7.55 9.16 1.85
C ILE A 221 7.55 10.67 2.11
N SER A 222 6.62 11.42 1.51
CA SER A 222 6.40 12.85 1.75
C SER A 222 5.00 13.14 2.32
N GLY A 223 4.37 12.12 2.92
CA GLY A 223 3.12 12.25 3.65
C GLY A 223 3.22 13.24 4.84
N PRO A 224 2.08 13.83 5.25
CA PRO A 224 2.05 14.92 6.24
C PRO A 224 2.45 14.50 7.66
N GLY A 225 2.51 13.21 7.96
CA GLY A 225 2.95 12.67 9.25
C GLY A 225 4.38 12.17 9.28
N ASN A 226 5.21 12.55 8.30
CA ASN A 226 6.63 12.20 8.27
C ASN A 226 7.47 13.10 9.18
N ILE A 227 8.54 12.52 9.72
CA ILE A 227 9.51 13.20 10.59
C ILE A 227 10.87 13.45 9.91
N ILE A 228 10.99 13.08 8.63
CA ILE A 228 12.18 13.27 7.79
C ILE A 228 11.76 13.71 6.39
N SER A 229 12.69 14.26 5.61
CA SER A 229 12.42 14.59 4.21
C SER A 229 12.21 13.35 3.34
N GLY A 230 11.42 13.50 2.28
CA GLY A 230 11.16 12.42 1.31
C GLY A 230 12.44 11.87 0.67
N SER A 231 13.44 12.71 0.40
CA SER A 231 14.73 12.27 -0.16
C SER A 231 15.51 11.36 0.79
N VAL A 232 15.51 11.67 2.09
CA VAL A 232 16.15 10.81 3.12
C VAL A 232 15.37 9.51 3.29
N ALA A 233 14.04 9.57 3.32
CA ALA A 233 13.19 8.37 3.35
C ALA A 233 13.45 7.46 2.14
N GLN A 234 13.61 8.06 0.95
CA GLN A 234 13.89 7.34 -0.29
C GLN A 234 15.22 6.61 -0.25
N ALA A 235 16.29 7.25 0.24
CA ALA A 235 17.58 6.61 0.40
C ALA A 235 17.52 5.43 1.39
N ARG A 236 16.76 5.59 2.48
CA ARG A 236 16.62 4.55 3.51
C ARG A 236 15.88 3.31 3.01
N PHE A 237 14.73 3.45 2.34
CA PHE A 237 14.02 2.27 1.86
C PHE A 237 14.81 1.53 0.77
N LYS A 238 15.54 2.25 -0.10
CA LYS A 238 16.42 1.63 -1.11
C LYS A 238 17.52 0.76 -0.49
N GLN A 239 18.04 1.16 0.67
CA GLN A 239 19.00 0.34 1.39
C GLN A 239 18.31 -0.88 2.03
N LEU A 240 17.13 -0.67 2.65
CA LEU A 240 16.35 -1.77 3.22
C LEU A 240 15.99 -2.83 2.19
N MET A 241 15.62 -2.45 0.96
CA MET A 241 15.28 -3.39 -0.11
C MET A 241 16.37 -4.44 -0.39
N LYS A 242 17.65 -4.10 -0.20
CA LYS A 242 18.78 -5.02 -0.45
C LYS A 242 18.82 -6.17 0.57
N GLU A 243 18.16 -6.00 1.71
CA GLU A 243 18.08 -6.97 2.81
C GLU A 243 16.78 -7.78 2.75
N ARG A 244 15.94 -7.59 1.72
CA ARG A 244 14.62 -8.24 1.59
C ARG A 244 14.61 -9.28 0.46
N PRO A 245 13.84 -10.37 0.60
CA PRO A 245 13.59 -11.29 -0.50
C PRO A 245 12.83 -10.59 -1.64
N GLN A 246 12.96 -11.09 -2.87
CA GLN A 246 12.11 -10.62 -3.96
C GLN A 246 10.70 -11.18 -3.79
N PHE A 247 9.68 -10.49 -4.32
CA PHE A 247 8.28 -10.91 -4.19
C PHE A 247 8.05 -12.38 -4.58
N ASN A 248 8.66 -12.82 -5.68
CA ASN A 248 8.47 -14.18 -6.19
C ASN A 248 9.17 -15.26 -5.35
N ASP A 249 10.16 -14.90 -4.54
CA ASP A 249 10.90 -15.85 -3.67
C ASP A 249 10.15 -16.18 -2.38
N ILE A 250 9.03 -15.49 -2.07
CA ILE A 250 8.28 -15.65 -0.82
C ILE A 250 7.16 -16.67 -0.97
N GLU A 251 7.27 -17.87 -0.41
CA GLU A 251 6.24 -18.90 -0.56
C GLU A 251 4.88 -18.51 0.08
N ASP A 252 4.90 -17.85 1.24
CA ASP A 252 3.71 -17.59 2.07
C ASP A 252 3.00 -16.25 1.79
N VAL A 253 2.91 -15.81 0.54
CA VAL A 253 2.00 -14.69 0.19
C VAL A 253 0.61 -15.27 -0.06
N THR A 254 -0.18 -15.40 1.00
CA THR A 254 -1.56 -15.88 0.91
C THR A 254 -2.50 -14.76 0.52
N VAL A 255 -3.56 -15.05 -0.24
CA VAL A 255 -4.65 -14.08 -0.41
C VAL A 255 -5.44 -13.97 0.89
N LEU A 256 -5.53 -12.75 1.43
CA LEU A 256 -6.49 -12.42 2.46
C LEU A 256 -7.73 -11.85 1.75
N ASN A 257 -8.86 -12.55 1.88
CA ASN A 257 -10.16 -12.10 1.39
C ASN A 257 -10.74 -11.09 2.39
#